data_AF-A0A494UW64-F1
#
_entry.id   AF-A0A494UW64-F1
#
_cell.length_a   1.000
_cell.length_b   1.000
_cell.length_c   1.000
_cell.angle_alpha   90.00
_cell.angle_beta   90.00
_cell.angle_gamma   90.00
#
_symmetry.space_group_name_H-M   'P 1'
#
loop_
_entity.id
_entity.type
_entity.pdbx_description
1 polymer ?
#
loop_
_entity_poly.entity_id
_entity_poly.type
_entity_poly.pdbx_seq_one_letter_code
_entity_poly.pdbx_strand_id
1 'polypeptide(L)'
;MNQVVPLRRPARLAPGARVAVLAPSGPVPEERLQAGLDVLRGWDLDPVAAPHVLDRHGEFGYLAGSDADRAADLQSAWCDPAVDAVICARGGYGVQRMVDLLDWDAMRAAGPKVFVGFSDITALHEAFAVRLGLVTLHGPMAAGLDFLKSARAQEHLRATLLAPETVRTIASDGTALVPGRARGVTLGGCLALLAGDLGTPHARPSARGGLLCLEDVGEETYRLDRWLTQLLRSGWLDGVSGLLLGSWAECGPYEGVRALLADRLGGLGVPVAEQFGFGHCDDALTVPFGVAAELDAGAGTLTLDEPALG
;
A
#
# COMPACT_ATOMS: atom_id res chain seq x y z
N MET A 1 16.99 -12.83 12.44
CA MET A 1 15.86 -12.06 11.89
C MET A 1 15.64 -12.52 10.47
N ASN A 2 14.39 -12.79 10.08
CA ASN A 2 14.08 -13.38 8.77
C ASN A 2 14.18 -12.32 7.67
N GLN A 3 14.84 -12.69 6.57
CA GLN A 3 14.94 -11.86 5.36
C GLN A 3 13.58 -11.76 4.66
N VAL A 4 13.28 -10.60 4.08
CA VAL A 4 12.14 -10.40 3.18
C VAL A 4 12.42 -11.19 1.90
N VAL A 5 11.48 -12.06 1.54
CA VAL A 5 11.55 -12.93 0.36
C VAL A 5 10.41 -12.59 -0.61
N PRO A 6 10.57 -12.87 -1.92
CA PRO A 6 9.49 -12.66 -2.88
C PRO A 6 8.24 -13.44 -2.48
N LEU A 7 7.08 -12.80 -2.63
CA LEU A 7 5.78 -13.33 -2.24
C LEU A 7 5.02 -13.89 -3.44
N ARG A 8 3.97 -14.67 -3.17
CA ARG A 8 3.13 -15.24 -4.22
C ARG A 8 2.31 -14.14 -4.90
N ARG A 9 2.44 -14.04 -6.22
CA ARG A 9 1.67 -13.12 -7.06
C ARG A 9 0.27 -13.68 -7.34
N PRO A 10 -0.81 -12.90 -7.14
CA PRO A 10 -2.14 -13.27 -7.66
C PRO A 10 -2.15 -13.17 -9.19
N ALA A 11 -3.13 -13.80 -9.84
CA ALA A 11 -3.32 -13.63 -11.28
C ALA A 11 -3.75 -12.19 -11.60
N ARG A 12 -3.37 -11.68 -12.77
CA ARG A 12 -3.94 -10.44 -13.31
C ARG A 12 -5.45 -10.55 -13.50
N LEU A 13 -6.11 -9.40 -13.60
CA LEU A 13 -7.52 -9.33 -13.95
C LEU A 13 -7.71 -9.44 -15.46
N ALA A 14 -8.91 -9.86 -15.85
CA ALA A 14 -9.38 -9.89 -17.22
C ALA A 14 -10.74 -9.19 -17.32
N PRO A 15 -11.19 -8.78 -18.51
CA PRO A 15 -12.56 -8.29 -18.70
C PRO A 15 -13.58 -9.28 -18.12
N GLY A 16 -14.54 -8.75 -17.37
CA GLY A 16 -15.55 -9.49 -16.61
C GLY A 16 -15.12 -9.92 -15.21
N ALA A 17 -13.87 -9.67 -14.79
CA ALA A 17 -13.42 -10.00 -13.44
C ALA A 17 -14.22 -9.24 -12.38
N ARG A 18 -14.63 -9.95 -11.33
CA ARG A 18 -15.46 -9.42 -10.26
C ARG A 18 -14.60 -8.75 -9.20
N VAL A 19 -14.89 -7.48 -8.92
CA VAL A 19 -14.10 -6.66 -8.01
C VAL A 19 -14.95 -6.21 -6.83
N ALA A 20 -14.67 -6.74 -5.64
CA ALA A 20 -15.31 -6.26 -4.43
C ALA A 20 -14.71 -4.90 -4.01
N VAL A 21 -15.57 -3.92 -3.74
CA VAL A 21 -15.18 -2.59 -3.24
C VAL A 21 -15.73 -2.41 -1.82
N LEU A 22 -14.83 -2.24 -0.85
CA LEU A 22 -15.16 -2.22 0.58
C LEU A 22 -14.42 -1.10 1.32
N ALA A 23 -14.91 -0.71 2.51
CA ALA A 23 -14.34 0.38 3.31
C ALA A 23 -13.80 -0.15 4.65
N PRO A 24 -12.54 -0.65 4.71
CA PRO A 24 -12.04 -1.27 5.93
C PRO A 24 -11.50 -0.22 6.93
N SER A 25 -11.69 1.06 6.65
CA SER A 25 -11.06 2.19 7.34
C SER A 25 -12.07 3.32 7.57
N GLY A 26 -11.86 4.51 7.00
CA GLY A 26 -12.75 5.66 7.16
C GLY A 26 -13.97 5.67 6.24
N PRO A 27 -15.03 6.41 6.60
CA PRO A 27 -16.30 6.43 5.86
C PRO A 27 -16.16 7.03 4.47
N VAL A 28 -17.02 6.58 3.55
CA VAL A 28 -16.97 6.93 2.13
C VAL A 28 -18.21 7.74 1.73
N PRO A 29 -18.07 8.88 1.03
CA PRO A 29 -19.20 9.54 0.40
C PRO A 29 -19.75 8.69 -0.76
N GLU A 30 -21.06 8.43 -0.75
CA GLU A 30 -21.73 7.55 -1.73
C GLU A 30 -21.50 7.98 -3.18
N GLU A 31 -21.57 9.29 -3.45
CA GLU A 31 -21.27 9.87 -4.76
C GLU A 31 -19.87 9.51 -5.30
N ARG A 32 -18.86 9.43 -4.40
CA ARG A 32 -17.49 9.08 -4.77
C ARG A 32 -17.33 7.59 -4.96
N LEU A 33 -18.00 6.78 -4.13
CA LEU A 33 -18.06 5.34 -4.34
C LEU A 33 -18.64 5.05 -5.71
N GLN A 34 -19.79 5.64 -6.04
CA GLN A 34 -20.45 5.40 -7.32
C GLN A 34 -19.58 5.82 -8.51
N ALA A 35 -18.94 6.99 -8.44
CA ALA A 35 -17.98 7.43 -9.46
C ALA A 35 -16.82 6.44 -9.64
N GLY A 36 -16.28 5.90 -8.55
CA GLY A 36 -15.24 4.87 -8.58
C GLY A 36 -15.70 3.57 -9.23
N LEU A 37 -16.91 3.11 -8.89
CA LEU A 37 -17.52 1.93 -9.51
C LEU A 37 -17.72 2.14 -11.02
N ASP A 38 -18.13 3.33 -11.44
CA ASP A 38 -18.30 3.66 -12.86
C ASP A 38 -16.98 3.63 -13.63
N VAL A 39 -15.88 4.11 -13.03
CA VAL A 39 -14.53 3.99 -13.61
C VAL A 39 -14.14 2.52 -13.80
N LEU A 40 -14.33 1.68 -12.77
CA LEU A 40 -14.01 0.25 -12.84
C LEU A 40 -14.86 -0.49 -13.89
N ARG A 41 -16.16 -0.17 -14.00
CA ARG A 41 -17.02 -0.68 -15.08
C ARG A 41 -16.51 -0.27 -16.46
N GLY A 42 -16.01 0.95 -16.59
CA GLY A 42 -15.39 1.45 -17.81
C GLY A 42 -14.09 0.73 -18.19
N TRP A 43 -13.51 -0.06 -17.30
CA TRP A 43 -12.36 -0.95 -17.58
C TRP A 43 -12.79 -2.38 -17.90
N ASP A 44 -14.08 -2.59 -18.19
CA ASP A 44 -14.72 -3.88 -18.42
C ASP A 44 -14.67 -4.82 -17.20
N LEU A 45 -14.63 -4.28 -15.97
CA LEU A 45 -14.71 -5.07 -14.74
C LEU A 45 -16.17 -5.13 -14.21
N ASP A 46 -16.46 -6.08 -13.33
CA ASP A 46 -17.74 -6.20 -12.59
C ASP A 46 -17.56 -5.75 -11.12
N PRO A 47 -17.58 -4.44 -10.82
CA PRO A 47 -17.36 -3.97 -9.47
C PRO A 47 -18.63 -4.05 -8.62
N VAL A 48 -18.50 -4.63 -7.43
CA VAL A 48 -19.59 -4.85 -6.47
C VAL A 48 -19.24 -4.21 -5.14
N ALA A 49 -20.12 -3.33 -4.68
CA ALA A 49 -20.01 -2.67 -3.40
C ALA A 49 -20.32 -3.66 -2.27
N ALA A 50 -19.45 -3.75 -1.27
CA ALA A 50 -19.66 -4.63 -0.12
C ALA A 50 -20.81 -4.11 0.77
N PRO A 51 -21.51 -4.99 1.51
CA PRO A 51 -22.70 -4.63 2.28
C PRO A 51 -22.55 -3.41 3.20
N HIS A 52 -21.40 -3.28 3.88
CA HIS A 52 -21.16 -2.25 4.91
C HIS A 52 -20.31 -1.08 4.40
N VAL A 53 -20.04 -0.99 3.10
CA VAL A 53 -19.13 0.02 2.52
C VAL A 53 -19.55 1.48 2.75
N LEU A 54 -20.85 1.74 2.91
CA LEU A 54 -21.41 3.08 3.19
C LEU A 54 -21.75 3.31 4.66
N ASP A 55 -21.51 2.32 5.52
CA ASP A 55 -21.83 2.43 6.93
C ASP A 55 -21.00 3.52 7.60
N ARG A 56 -21.54 4.01 8.72
CA ARG A 56 -20.90 4.98 9.59
C ARG A 56 -21.00 4.50 11.01
N HIS A 57 -19.89 4.59 11.73
CA HIS A 57 -19.93 4.26 13.15
C HIS A 57 -20.74 5.32 13.90
N GLY A 58 -21.64 4.90 14.79
CA GLY A 58 -22.57 5.79 15.50
C GLY A 58 -21.88 6.82 16.40
N GLU A 59 -20.77 6.44 17.05
CA GLU A 59 -20.01 7.32 17.95
C GLU A 59 -18.73 7.93 17.33
N PHE A 60 -17.98 7.14 16.54
CA PHE A 60 -16.69 7.55 15.98
C PHE A 60 -16.81 7.88 14.49
N GLY A 61 -17.08 9.16 14.17
CA GLY A 61 -17.31 9.61 12.79
C GLY A 61 -16.14 9.42 11.81
N TYR A 62 -14.97 8.99 12.28
CA TYR A 62 -13.82 8.65 11.45
C TYR A 62 -13.77 7.16 11.01
N LEU A 63 -14.76 6.34 11.37
CA LEU A 63 -14.83 4.90 11.02
C LEU A 63 -16.03 4.59 10.10
N ALA A 64 -15.78 3.74 9.09
CA ALA A 64 -16.80 3.19 8.18
C ALA A 64 -17.57 2.01 8.82
N GLY A 65 -18.34 2.26 9.88
CA GLY A 65 -19.09 1.22 10.59
C GLY A 65 -18.30 0.57 11.72
N SER A 66 -18.82 -0.55 12.25
CA SER A 66 -18.18 -1.26 13.36
C SER A 66 -16.92 -2.03 12.92
N ASP A 67 -16.08 -2.42 13.87
CA ASP A 67 -14.89 -3.23 13.56
C ASP A 67 -15.29 -4.60 12.99
N ALA A 68 -16.39 -5.17 13.48
CA ALA A 68 -16.92 -6.46 13.03
C ALA A 68 -17.48 -6.39 11.60
N ASP A 69 -18.23 -5.33 11.26
CA ASP A 69 -18.82 -5.17 9.93
C ASP A 69 -17.73 -4.97 8.87
N ARG A 70 -16.73 -4.11 9.15
CA ARG A 70 -15.58 -3.89 8.26
C ARG A 70 -14.76 -5.17 8.06
N ALA A 71 -14.57 -5.97 9.11
CA ALA A 71 -13.93 -7.28 9.01
C ALA A 71 -14.76 -8.28 8.20
N ALA A 72 -16.07 -8.32 8.42
CA ALA A 72 -16.98 -9.22 7.72
C ALA A 72 -17.01 -8.95 6.21
N ASP A 73 -17.04 -7.67 5.79
CA ASP A 73 -16.95 -7.28 4.38
C ASP A 73 -15.66 -7.79 3.73
N LEU A 74 -14.51 -7.57 4.37
CA LEU A 74 -13.21 -8.02 3.85
C LEU A 74 -13.12 -9.55 3.79
N GLN A 75 -13.46 -10.25 4.87
CA GLN A 75 -13.37 -11.70 4.92
C GLN A 75 -14.35 -12.35 3.94
N SER A 76 -15.59 -11.86 3.85
CA SER A 76 -16.59 -12.43 2.94
C SER A 76 -16.18 -12.24 1.49
N ALA A 77 -15.75 -11.03 1.11
CA ALA A 77 -15.26 -10.76 -0.24
C ALA A 77 -14.02 -11.60 -0.58
N TRP A 78 -13.09 -11.74 0.36
CA TRP A 78 -11.87 -12.51 0.13
C TRP A 78 -12.12 -14.03 0.08
N CYS A 79 -13.09 -14.55 0.83
CA CYS A 79 -13.42 -15.97 0.82
C CYS A 79 -14.41 -16.36 -0.29
N ASP A 80 -15.04 -15.40 -0.96
CA ASP A 80 -15.93 -15.67 -2.09
C ASP A 80 -15.12 -16.14 -3.32
N PRO A 81 -15.35 -17.37 -3.84
CA PRO A 81 -14.67 -17.84 -5.03
C PRO A 81 -15.04 -17.07 -6.30
N ALA A 82 -16.14 -16.32 -6.31
CA ALA A 82 -16.55 -15.50 -7.45
C ALA A 82 -15.82 -14.15 -7.51
N VAL A 83 -15.14 -13.72 -6.45
CA VAL A 83 -14.41 -12.44 -6.40
C VAL A 83 -12.97 -12.62 -6.89
N ASP A 84 -12.51 -11.81 -7.83
CA ASP A 84 -11.14 -11.87 -8.35
C ASP A 84 -10.21 -10.85 -7.67
N ALA A 85 -10.79 -9.74 -7.19
CA ALA A 85 -10.06 -8.66 -6.56
C ALA A 85 -10.85 -7.98 -5.44
N VAL A 86 -10.11 -7.41 -4.49
CA VAL A 86 -10.60 -6.47 -3.50
C VAL A 86 -9.89 -5.13 -3.71
N ILE A 87 -10.66 -4.07 -3.94
CA ILE A 87 -10.16 -2.69 -3.99
C ILE A 87 -10.77 -1.92 -2.83
N CYS A 88 -9.93 -1.35 -1.96
CA CYS A 88 -10.42 -0.49 -0.89
C CYS A 88 -11.07 0.77 -1.48
N ALA A 89 -12.21 1.15 -0.92
CA ALA A 89 -12.93 2.35 -1.31
C ALA A 89 -12.17 3.61 -0.86
N ARG A 90 -11.61 3.59 0.35
CA ARG A 90 -10.84 4.70 0.94
C ARG A 90 -10.01 4.22 2.13
N GLY A 91 -8.95 4.95 2.43
CA GLY A 91 -8.21 4.86 3.69
C GLY A 91 -8.92 5.65 4.80
N GLY A 92 -8.15 6.17 5.75
CA GLY A 92 -8.68 6.87 6.92
C GLY A 92 -8.03 6.35 8.19
N TYR A 93 -8.83 5.76 9.08
CA TYR A 93 -8.33 5.11 10.28
C TYR A 93 -9.17 3.88 10.61
N GLY A 94 -8.55 2.86 11.19
CA GLY A 94 -9.25 1.79 11.89
C GLY A 94 -8.96 0.38 11.41
N VAL A 95 -8.12 0.19 10.39
CA VAL A 95 -7.73 -1.16 9.93
C VAL A 95 -7.10 -1.98 11.06
N GLN A 96 -6.21 -1.38 11.86
CA GLN A 96 -5.56 -2.06 12.99
C GLN A 96 -6.57 -2.55 14.05
N ARG A 97 -7.78 -1.99 14.13
CA ARG A 97 -8.82 -2.44 15.05
C ARG A 97 -9.52 -3.72 14.62
N MET A 98 -9.47 -4.03 13.32
CA MET A 98 -10.22 -5.15 12.72
C MET A 98 -9.32 -6.28 12.20
N VAL A 99 -8.03 -6.04 12.04
CA VAL A 99 -7.07 -6.99 11.43
C VAL A 99 -7.03 -8.34 12.16
N ASP A 100 -7.21 -8.35 13.48
CA ASP A 100 -7.21 -9.55 14.31
C ASP A 100 -8.59 -10.23 14.43
N LEU A 101 -9.65 -9.63 13.86
CA LEU A 101 -10.96 -10.25 13.77
C LEU A 101 -11.10 -11.19 12.57
N LEU A 102 -10.18 -11.09 11.60
CA LEU A 102 -10.21 -11.87 10.37
C LEU A 102 -9.75 -13.31 10.60
N ASP A 103 -10.46 -14.26 9.98
CA ASP A 103 -10.01 -15.65 9.87
C ASP A 103 -8.94 -15.78 8.77
N TRP A 104 -7.69 -15.58 9.16
CA TRP A 104 -6.54 -15.64 8.25
C TRP A 104 -6.32 -17.02 7.64
N ASP A 105 -6.75 -18.10 8.30
CA ASP A 105 -6.63 -19.46 7.77
C ASP A 105 -7.66 -19.71 6.67
N ALA A 106 -8.92 -19.27 6.88
CA ALA A 106 -9.93 -19.29 5.83
C ALA A 106 -9.52 -18.42 4.63
N MET A 107 -8.99 -17.22 4.87
CA MET A 107 -8.51 -16.33 3.81
C MET A 107 -7.34 -16.95 3.03
N ARG A 108 -6.43 -17.67 3.70
CA ARG A 108 -5.36 -18.43 3.03
C ARG A 108 -5.93 -19.55 2.18
N ALA A 109 -6.90 -20.30 2.70
CA ALA A 109 -7.52 -21.42 2.00
C ALA A 109 -8.28 -20.97 0.74
N ALA A 110 -8.85 -19.76 0.74
CA ALA A 110 -9.50 -19.15 -0.42
C ALA A 110 -8.56 -18.85 -1.59
N GLY A 111 -7.24 -18.81 -1.33
CA GLY A 111 -6.22 -18.57 -2.35
C GLY A 111 -5.94 -17.08 -2.61
N PRO A 112 -5.06 -16.78 -3.57
CA PRO A 112 -4.60 -15.43 -3.83
C PRO A 112 -5.62 -14.69 -4.68
N LYS A 113 -5.95 -13.46 -4.29
CA LYS A 113 -6.71 -12.49 -5.09
C LYS A 113 -5.92 -11.19 -5.17
N VAL A 114 -6.31 -10.29 -6.06
CA VAL A 114 -5.70 -8.95 -6.10
C VAL A 114 -6.22 -8.15 -4.90
N PHE A 115 -5.33 -7.42 -4.21
CA PHE A 115 -5.68 -6.50 -3.13
C PHE A 115 -5.07 -5.12 -3.39
N VAL A 116 -5.89 -4.08 -3.38
CA VAL A 116 -5.48 -2.69 -3.68
C VAL A 116 -5.90 -1.73 -2.58
N GLY A 117 -4.97 -0.90 -2.14
CA GLY A 117 -5.23 0.29 -1.33
C GLY A 117 -3.94 0.94 -0.85
N PHE A 118 -4.02 2.06 -0.16
CA PHE A 118 -2.87 2.70 0.47
C PHE A 118 -3.29 3.45 1.75
N SER A 119 -2.41 4.22 2.38
CA SER A 119 -2.70 4.91 3.64
C SER A 119 -2.83 3.92 4.82
N ASP A 120 -3.87 4.04 5.65
CA ASP A 120 -4.23 3.10 6.74
C ASP A 120 -4.29 1.62 6.30
N ILE A 121 -4.50 1.37 5.00
CA ILE A 121 -4.44 0.03 4.39
C ILE A 121 -3.05 -0.63 4.50
N THR A 122 -2.00 0.14 4.80
CA THR A 122 -0.65 -0.35 5.11
C THR A 122 -0.65 -1.52 6.10
N ALA A 123 -1.51 -1.48 7.13
CA ALA A 123 -1.62 -2.58 8.09
C ALA A 123 -2.14 -3.88 7.46
N LEU A 124 -3.02 -3.81 6.45
CA LEU A 124 -3.43 -4.99 5.68
C LEU A 124 -2.33 -5.45 4.72
N HIS A 125 -1.56 -4.55 4.11
CA HIS A 125 -0.41 -4.95 3.29
C HIS A 125 0.60 -5.77 4.09
N GLU A 126 0.93 -5.33 5.31
CA GLU A 126 1.79 -6.08 6.21
C GLU A 126 1.18 -7.41 6.65
N ALA A 127 -0.11 -7.41 7.02
CA ALA A 127 -0.80 -8.64 7.41
C ALA A 127 -0.89 -9.65 6.24
N PHE A 128 -1.17 -9.21 5.02
CA PHE A 128 -1.19 -10.09 3.85
C PHE A 128 0.18 -10.67 3.55
N ALA A 129 1.24 -9.88 3.71
CA ALA A 129 2.59 -10.37 3.51
C ALA A 129 3.00 -11.40 4.58
N VAL A 130 2.81 -11.10 5.86
CA VAL A 130 3.24 -11.97 6.97
C VAL A 130 2.32 -13.16 7.14
N ARG A 131 1.00 -12.94 7.04
CA ARG A 131 -0.01 -13.96 7.30
C ARG A 131 -0.38 -14.70 6.04
N LEU A 132 -0.44 -14.12 4.84
CA LEU A 132 -0.84 -14.86 3.62
C LEU A 132 0.32 -15.18 2.68
N GLY A 133 1.45 -14.47 2.78
CA GLY A 133 2.58 -14.63 1.86
C GLY A 133 2.25 -14.15 0.45
N LEU A 134 1.42 -13.11 0.33
CA LEU A 134 0.88 -12.63 -0.94
C LEU A 134 1.41 -11.24 -1.29
N VAL A 135 1.59 -11.02 -2.60
CA VAL A 135 1.79 -9.69 -3.16
C VAL A 135 0.50 -8.88 -3.07
N THR A 136 0.62 -7.63 -2.67
CA THR A 136 -0.46 -6.64 -2.67
C THR A 136 -0.05 -5.40 -3.47
N LEU A 137 -1.02 -4.57 -3.84
CA LEU A 137 -0.79 -3.35 -4.60
C LEU A 137 -1.04 -2.13 -3.69
N HIS A 138 0.04 -1.42 -3.37
CA HIS A 138 -0.06 -0.09 -2.76
C HIS A 138 -0.42 0.92 -3.84
N GLY A 139 -1.70 1.28 -3.93
CA GLY A 139 -2.21 2.07 -5.03
C GLY A 139 -3.55 2.74 -4.73
N PRO A 140 -4.02 3.60 -5.65
CA PRO A 140 -5.16 4.48 -5.45
C PRO A 140 -6.45 3.70 -5.17
N MET A 141 -7.34 4.30 -4.38
CA MET A 141 -8.56 3.68 -3.86
C MET A 141 -9.80 4.21 -4.60
N ALA A 142 -10.83 3.37 -4.73
CA ALA A 142 -11.93 3.61 -5.68
C ALA A 142 -12.68 4.93 -5.45
N ALA A 143 -12.83 5.38 -4.20
CA ALA A 143 -13.49 6.63 -3.83
C ALA A 143 -12.51 7.74 -3.38
N GLY A 144 -11.21 7.54 -3.61
CA GLY A 144 -10.16 8.54 -3.39
C GLY A 144 -10.24 9.68 -4.39
N LEU A 145 -10.00 10.92 -3.96
CA LEU A 145 -10.01 12.07 -4.87
C LEU A 145 -8.81 12.07 -5.81
N ASP A 146 -7.67 11.62 -5.31
CA ASP A 146 -6.44 11.30 -6.03
C ASP A 146 -6.68 10.30 -7.17
N PHE A 147 -7.58 9.33 -6.97
CA PHE A 147 -8.02 8.42 -8.02
C PHE A 147 -8.99 9.07 -9.00
N LEU A 148 -10.10 9.62 -8.49
CA LEU A 148 -11.20 10.10 -9.32
C LEU A 148 -10.84 11.30 -10.19
N LYS A 149 -9.83 12.08 -9.81
CA LYS A 149 -9.40 13.29 -10.53
C LYS A 149 -8.14 13.09 -11.37
N SER A 150 -7.48 11.93 -11.30
CA SER A 150 -6.25 11.67 -12.04
C SER A 150 -6.42 10.56 -13.07
N ALA A 151 -6.39 10.93 -14.35
CA ALA A 151 -6.32 9.96 -15.44
C ALA A 151 -5.02 9.15 -15.43
N ARG A 152 -3.91 9.73 -14.92
CA ARG A 152 -2.62 9.03 -14.81
C ARG A 152 -2.64 7.96 -13.74
N ALA A 153 -3.18 8.25 -12.55
CA ALA A 153 -3.35 7.26 -11.49
C ALA A 153 -4.30 6.14 -11.93
N GLN A 154 -5.40 6.50 -12.60
CA GLN A 154 -6.35 5.55 -13.20
C GLN A 154 -5.68 4.62 -14.21
N GLU A 155 -4.97 5.15 -15.19
CA GLU A 155 -4.33 4.33 -16.21
C GLU A 155 -3.19 3.48 -15.64
N HIS A 156 -2.40 4.00 -14.70
CA HIS A 156 -1.34 3.22 -14.06
C HIS A 156 -1.91 2.05 -13.26
N LEU A 157 -2.97 2.27 -12.48
CA LEU A 157 -3.65 1.19 -11.76
C LEU A 157 -4.27 0.19 -12.76
N ARG A 158 -4.99 0.66 -13.78
CA ARG A 158 -5.60 -0.17 -14.81
C ARG A 158 -4.58 -1.05 -15.53
N ALA A 159 -3.45 -0.48 -15.95
CA ALA A 159 -2.36 -1.21 -16.58
C ALA A 159 -1.73 -2.22 -15.62
N THR A 160 -1.58 -1.89 -14.33
CA THR A 160 -1.10 -2.84 -13.31
C THR A 160 -2.06 -4.02 -13.13
N LEU A 161 -3.37 -3.79 -13.22
CA LEU A 161 -4.40 -4.83 -13.04
C LEU A 161 -4.56 -5.73 -14.27
N LEU A 162 -4.53 -5.16 -15.47
CA LEU A 162 -4.90 -5.85 -16.72
C LEU A 162 -3.68 -6.22 -17.60
N ALA A 163 -2.64 -5.40 -17.58
CA ALA A 163 -1.45 -5.53 -18.42
C ALA A 163 -0.12 -5.30 -17.65
N PRO A 164 0.13 -5.93 -16.47
CA PRO A 164 1.24 -5.57 -15.59
C PRO A 164 2.65 -5.68 -16.19
N GLU A 165 2.83 -6.40 -17.29
CA GLU A 165 4.08 -6.43 -18.07
C GLU A 165 4.45 -5.07 -18.65
N THR A 166 3.48 -4.17 -18.84
CA THR A 166 3.68 -2.82 -19.40
C THR A 166 4.16 -1.80 -18.37
N VAL A 167 4.04 -2.12 -17.07
CA VAL A 167 4.32 -1.21 -15.93
C VAL A 167 5.36 -1.80 -14.97
N ARG A 168 6.37 -2.46 -15.53
CA ARG A 168 7.48 -3.07 -14.75
C ARG A 168 8.49 -2.05 -14.22
N THR A 169 8.48 -0.83 -14.74
CA THR A 169 9.40 0.22 -14.32
C THR A 169 8.61 1.40 -13.79
N ILE A 170 8.92 1.80 -12.57
CA ILE A 170 8.41 2.99 -11.91
C ILE A 170 9.55 3.99 -11.85
N ALA A 171 9.33 5.19 -12.40
CA ALA A 171 10.30 6.26 -12.43
C ALA A 171 9.91 7.36 -11.43
N SER A 172 10.92 7.87 -10.74
CA SER A 172 10.85 9.03 -9.88
C SER A 172 11.12 10.31 -10.67
N ASP A 173 10.45 11.40 -10.28
CA ASP A 173 10.73 12.75 -10.77
C ASP A 173 11.78 13.48 -9.90
N GLY A 174 12.27 12.84 -8.84
CA GLY A 174 13.21 13.38 -7.87
C GLY A 174 14.67 13.01 -8.10
N THR A 175 15.45 13.12 -7.02
CA THR A 175 16.90 12.86 -7.03
C THR A 175 17.32 11.81 -6.01
N ALA A 176 18.55 11.32 -6.11
CA ALA A 176 19.11 10.47 -5.08
C ALA A 176 19.43 11.30 -3.82
N LEU A 177 18.90 10.90 -2.66
CA LEU A 177 19.44 11.32 -1.36
C LEU A 177 20.75 10.60 -1.07
N VAL A 178 20.80 9.29 -1.40
CA VAL A 178 22.01 8.48 -1.38
C VAL A 178 22.07 7.72 -2.71
N PRO A 179 23.05 8.00 -3.58
CA PRO A 179 23.14 7.34 -4.87
C PRO A 179 23.57 5.87 -4.72
N GLY A 180 23.26 5.07 -5.73
CA GLY A 180 23.68 3.67 -5.80
C GLY A 180 22.59 2.77 -6.36
N ARG A 181 22.88 1.47 -6.39
CA ARG A 181 21.95 0.44 -6.85
C ARG A 181 21.79 -0.64 -5.80
N ALA A 182 20.58 -1.16 -5.69
CA ALA A 182 20.26 -2.24 -4.77
C ALA A 182 19.21 -3.18 -5.36
N ARG A 183 19.31 -4.46 -5.02
CA ARG A 183 18.28 -5.45 -5.29
C ARG A 183 17.64 -5.88 -3.97
N GLY A 184 16.35 -6.16 -4.01
CA GLY A 184 15.61 -6.62 -2.86
C GLY A 184 14.14 -6.85 -3.21
N VAL A 185 13.32 -6.99 -2.18
CA VAL A 185 11.87 -7.21 -2.31
C VAL A 185 11.12 -5.98 -1.84
N THR A 186 10.20 -5.46 -2.63
CA THR A 186 9.43 -4.28 -2.27
C THR A 186 8.56 -4.52 -1.02
N LEU A 187 8.49 -3.54 -0.13
CA LEU A 187 7.59 -3.51 1.03
C LEU A 187 7.39 -2.08 1.51
N GLY A 188 6.40 -1.83 2.35
CA GLY A 188 6.29 -0.57 3.09
C GLY A 188 4.87 0.01 3.12
N GLY A 189 4.75 1.31 2.90
CA GLY A 189 3.50 2.08 3.03
C GLY A 189 3.69 3.31 3.91
N CYS A 190 2.67 3.65 4.70
CA CYS A 190 2.75 4.77 5.63
C CYS A 190 3.77 4.52 6.74
N LEU A 191 4.70 5.45 6.93
CA LEU A 191 5.72 5.38 7.98
C LEU A 191 5.10 5.23 9.38
N ALA A 192 4.10 6.04 9.73
CA ALA A 192 3.43 5.98 11.03
C ALA A 192 2.79 4.61 11.29
N LEU A 193 2.22 3.98 10.26
CA LEU A 193 1.52 2.69 10.39
C LEU A 193 2.51 1.53 10.53
N LEU A 194 3.62 1.55 9.77
CA LEU A 194 4.70 0.57 9.93
C LEU A 194 5.33 0.65 11.33
N ALA A 195 5.58 1.87 11.83
CA ALA A 195 6.10 2.07 13.18
C ALA A 195 5.09 1.65 14.25
N GLY A 196 3.80 1.96 14.06
CA GLY A 196 2.71 1.61 14.96
C GLY A 196 2.43 0.09 15.04
N ASP A 197 2.76 -0.66 13.99
CA ASP A 197 2.61 -2.12 13.99
C ASP A 197 3.72 -2.84 14.79
N LEU A 198 4.84 -2.17 15.10
CA LEU A 198 5.91 -2.79 15.87
C LEU A 198 5.44 -3.24 17.25
N GLY A 199 5.63 -4.52 17.54
CA GLY A 199 5.28 -5.12 18.83
C GLY A 199 3.85 -5.69 18.88
N THR A 200 3.08 -5.60 17.80
CA THR A 200 1.81 -6.33 17.66
C THR A 200 2.05 -7.81 17.38
N PRO A 201 1.06 -8.68 17.65
CA PRO A 201 1.10 -10.06 17.18
C PRO A 201 1.20 -10.12 15.66
N HIS A 202 2.16 -10.91 15.16
CA HIS A 202 2.41 -11.08 13.72
C HIS A 202 2.90 -9.83 12.99
N ALA A 203 3.39 -8.81 13.70
CA ALA A 203 4.15 -7.73 13.09
C ALA A 203 5.34 -8.26 12.27
N ARG A 204 5.66 -7.62 11.14
CA ARG A 204 6.86 -7.97 10.38
C ARG A 204 8.10 -7.78 11.26
N PRO A 205 9.00 -8.78 11.38
CA PRO A 205 10.12 -8.70 12.31
C PRO A 205 11.27 -7.78 11.86
N SER A 206 11.44 -7.55 10.55
CA SER A 206 12.47 -6.65 10.00
C SER A 206 12.24 -6.35 8.52
N ALA A 207 12.84 -5.27 8.02
CA ALA A 207 12.92 -4.91 6.60
C ALA A 207 14.16 -5.50 5.87
N ARG A 208 14.86 -6.46 6.49
CA ARG A 208 16.10 -7.05 5.96
C ARG A 208 15.92 -7.62 4.54
N GLY A 209 16.73 -7.21 3.57
CA GLY A 209 16.63 -7.63 2.17
C GLY A 209 15.53 -6.92 1.38
N GLY A 210 14.85 -5.96 2.02
CA GLY A 210 13.74 -5.22 1.44
C GLY A 210 14.17 -3.94 0.72
N LEU A 211 13.43 -3.59 -0.33
CA LEU A 211 13.40 -2.25 -0.90
C LEU A 211 12.21 -1.51 -0.26
N LEU A 212 12.49 -0.70 0.75
CA LEU A 212 11.48 -0.11 1.62
C LEU A 212 10.89 1.16 1.00
N CYS A 213 9.61 1.11 0.67
CA CYS A 213 8.81 2.21 0.15
C CYS A 213 8.14 2.96 1.32
N LEU A 214 8.49 4.22 1.54
CA LEU A 214 7.92 5.03 2.62
C LEU A 214 7.22 6.27 2.09
N GLU A 215 6.06 6.56 2.65
CA GLU A 215 5.31 7.79 2.48
C GLU A 215 4.59 8.14 3.78
N ASP A 216 4.06 9.34 3.93
CA ASP A 216 3.15 9.69 5.02
C ASP A 216 2.34 10.96 4.67
N VAL A 217 1.33 11.27 5.47
CA VAL A 217 0.46 12.45 5.26
C VAL A 217 0.08 13.15 6.56
N GLY A 218 0.12 14.49 6.54
CA GLY A 218 -0.39 15.32 7.63
C GLY A 218 0.42 15.25 8.94
N GLU A 219 1.59 14.61 8.92
CA GLU A 219 2.44 14.45 10.09
C GLU A 219 3.39 15.64 10.26
N GLU A 220 3.44 16.21 11.46
CA GLU A 220 4.46 17.20 11.77
C GLU A 220 5.86 16.57 11.73
N THR A 221 6.88 17.33 11.31
CA THR A 221 8.24 16.79 11.09
C THR A 221 8.80 16.04 12.31
N TYR A 222 8.54 16.49 13.54
CA TYR A 222 9.01 15.78 14.74
C TYR A 222 8.28 14.45 15.03
N ARG A 223 7.09 14.23 14.45
CA ARG A 223 6.38 12.95 14.50
C ARG A 223 6.96 11.97 13.50
N LEU A 224 7.28 12.43 12.28
CA LEU A 224 8.07 11.64 11.32
C LEU A 224 9.40 11.20 11.95
N ASP A 225 10.09 12.12 12.64
CA ASP A 225 11.33 11.80 13.36
C ASP A 225 11.10 10.70 14.42
N ARG A 226 10.02 10.82 15.20
CA ARG A 226 9.66 9.81 16.21
C ARG A 226 9.45 8.42 15.58
N TRP A 227 8.75 8.35 14.45
CA TRP A 227 8.47 7.08 13.76
C TRP A 227 9.75 6.47 13.18
N LEU A 228 10.57 7.26 12.49
CA LEU A 228 11.89 6.82 12.00
C LEU A 228 12.78 6.36 13.15
N THR A 229 12.82 7.12 14.23
CA THR A 229 13.58 6.79 15.44
C THR A 229 13.12 5.46 16.05
N GLN A 230 11.82 5.16 16.04
CA GLN A 230 11.31 3.88 16.52
C GLN A 230 11.76 2.71 15.63
N LEU A 231 11.65 2.84 14.31
CA LEU A 231 12.12 1.82 13.35
C LEU A 231 13.63 1.58 13.45
N LEU A 232 14.42 2.64 13.63
CA LEU A 232 15.87 2.56 13.83
C LEU A 232 16.23 1.89 15.16
N ARG A 233 15.65 2.36 16.28
CA ARG A 233 16.00 1.87 17.62
C ARG A 233 15.55 0.44 17.90
N SER A 234 14.54 -0.05 17.18
CA SER A 234 14.10 -1.44 17.25
C SER A 234 14.99 -2.39 16.43
N GLY A 235 15.92 -1.87 15.61
CA GLY A 235 16.70 -2.65 14.65
C GLY A 235 15.87 -3.14 13.47
N TRP A 236 14.66 -2.62 13.26
CA TRP A 236 13.76 -3.09 12.21
C TRP A 236 14.33 -2.80 10.81
N LEU A 237 15.07 -1.70 10.66
CA LEU A 237 15.75 -1.31 9.42
C LEU A 237 17.09 -2.04 9.20
N ASP A 238 17.54 -2.90 10.12
CA ASP A 238 18.83 -3.56 10.01
C ASP A 238 18.88 -4.51 8.80
N GLY A 239 19.73 -4.17 7.83
CA GLY A 239 19.92 -4.93 6.60
C GLY A 239 18.86 -4.67 5.54
N VAL A 240 18.09 -3.58 5.62
CA VAL A 240 17.33 -3.05 4.48
C VAL A 240 18.27 -2.86 3.28
N SER A 241 17.78 -3.06 2.06
CA SER A 241 18.62 -3.02 0.85
C SER A 241 18.62 -1.66 0.16
N GLY A 242 17.53 -0.90 0.27
CA GLY A 242 17.39 0.43 -0.30
C GLY A 242 16.04 1.05 0.08
N LEU A 243 15.91 2.36 -0.12
CA LEU A 243 14.71 3.10 0.25
C LEU A 243 14.17 3.92 -0.93
N LEU A 244 12.85 3.88 -1.08
CA LEU A 244 12.09 4.66 -2.04
C LEU A 244 11.17 5.57 -1.24
N LEU A 245 11.32 6.88 -1.38
CA LEU A 245 10.51 7.86 -0.64
C LEU A 245 9.46 8.43 -1.59
N GLY A 246 8.19 8.21 -1.25
CA GLY A 246 7.02 8.71 -1.96
C GLY A 246 6.64 10.11 -1.51
N SER A 247 5.34 10.31 -1.35
CA SER A 247 4.77 11.59 -0.91
C SER A 247 4.94 11.83 0.59
N TRP A 248 5.01 13.11 0.94
CA TRP A 248 5.00 13.62 2.32
C TRP A 248 4.00 14.78 2.43
N ALA A 249 2.84 14.60 1.80
CA ALA A 249 1.84 15.66 1.66
C ALA A 249 1.35 16.13 3.03
N GLU A 250 1.14 17.44 3.16
CA GLU A 250 0.68 18.07 4.40
C GLU A 250 1.61 17.84 5.62
N CYS A 251 2.82 17.30 5.44
CA CYS A 251 3.79 17.08 6.52
C CYS A 251 4.67 18.32 6.84
N GLY A 252 4.21 19.51 6.42
CA GLY A 252 4.97 20.76 6.47
C GLY A 252 5.85 21.00 5.23
N PRO A 253 6.73 22.02 5.26
CA PRO A 253 7.61 22.32 4.14
C PRO A 253 8.56 21.17 3.83
N TYR A 254 8.60 20.73 2.57
CA TYR A 254 9.37 19.55 2.16
C TYR A 254 10.85 19.64 2.51
N GLU A 255 11.48 20.83 2.47
CA GLU A 255 12.88 21.01 2.85
C GLU A 255 13.19 20.54 4.28
N GLY A 256 12.28 20.77 5.23
CA GLY A 256 12.43 20.30 6.60
C GLY A 256 12.29 18.78 6.71
N VAL A 257 11.34 18.21 5.97
CA VAL A 257 11.13 16.75 5.89
C VAL A 257 12.33 16.07 5.23
N ARG A 258 12.83 16.61 4.12
CA ARG A 258 14.00 16.12 3.39
C ARG A 258 15.25 16.15 4.25
N ALA A 259 15.49 17.23 5.00
CA ALA A 259 16.61 17.32 5.93
C ALA A 259 16.55 16.23 7.01
N LEU A 260 15.37 15.97 7.58
CA LEU A 260 15.16 14.88 8.52
C LEU A 260 15.41 13.50 7.89
N LEU A 261 14.86 13.25 6.69
CA LEU A 261 15.04 11.99 5.98
C LEU A 261 16.52 11.72 5.69
N ALA A 262 17.26 12.75 5.25
CA ALA A 262 18.70 12.67 5.04
C ALA A 262 19.47 12.35 6.35
N ASP A 263 19.12 12.99 7.47
CA ASP A 263 19.73 12.71 8.78
C ASP A 263 19.48 11.27 9.24
N ARG A 264 18.22 10.82 9.20
CA ARG A 264 17.83 9.51 9.76
C ARG A 264 18.16 8.33 8.87
N LEU A 265 18.11 8.51 7.55
CA LEU A 265 18.24 7.41 6.58
C LEU A 265 19.58 7.41 5.83
N GLY A 266 20.24 8.56 5.71
CA GLY A 266 21.49 8.69 4.94
C GLY A 266 22.65 7.87 5.51
N GLY A 267 22.66 7.63 6.82
CA GLY A 267 23.67 6.83 7.52
C GLY A 267 23.52 5.31 7.36
N LEU A 268 22.46 4.82 6.72
CA LEU A 268 22.21 3.38 6.56
C LEU A 268 23.14 2.70 5.56
N GLY A 269 23.87 3.46 4.73
CA GLY A 269 24.82 2.93 3.76
C GLY A 269 24.17 2.24 2.55
N VAL A 270 22.91 2.55 2.26
CA VAL A 270 22.11 1.98 1.16
C VAL A 270 21.56 3.07 0.25
N PRO A 271 21.20 2.76 -1.00
CA PRO A 271 20.61 3.75 -1.91
C PRO A 271 19.28 4.26 -1.41
N VAL A 272 19.06 5.57 -1.53
CA VAL A 272 17.84 6.27 -1.15
C VAL A 272 17.47 7.24 -2.26
N ALA A 273 16.29 7.08 -2.86
CA ALA A 273 15.77 8.02 -3.85
C ALA A 273 14.40 8.55 -3.44
N GLU A 274 14.19 9.85 -3.68
CA GLU A 274 13.00 10.59 -3.26
C GLU A 274 12.03 10.85 -4.41
N GLN A 275 10.81 11.29 -4.10
CA GLN A 275 9.75 11.66 -5.05
C GLN A 275 9.36 10.56 -6.05
N PHE A 276 9.21 9.32 -5.57
CA PHE A 276 8.82 8.16 -6.38
C PHE A 276 7.35 8.14 -6.86
N GLY A 277 6.59 9.23 -6.65
CA GLY A 277 5.25 9.39 -7.20
C GLY A 277 4.18 8.46 -6.63
N PHE A 278 4.37 7.89 -5.44
CA PHE A 278 3.35 7.09 -4.73
C PHE A 278 3.01 7.68 -3.37
N GLY A 279 1.88 7.26 -2.80
CA GLY A 279 1.37 7.77 -1.52
C GLY A 279 0.34 8.87 -1.71
N HIS A 280 0.21 9.76 -0.73
CA HIS A 280 -0.75 10.86 -0.77
C HIS A 280 -0.27 12.00 -1.69
N CYS A 281 -0.27 11.78 -3.01
CA CYS A 281 0.06 12.79 -4.01
C CYS A 281 -0.92 12.73 -5.18
N ASP A 282 -0.91 13.78 -6.00
CA ASP A 282 -1.53 13.71 -7.32
C ASP A 282 -0.83 12.64 -8.16
N ASP A 283 -1.58 12.03 -9.07
CA ASP A 283 -1.07 10.99 -9.99
C ASP A 283 -0.42 9.77 -9.30
N ALA A 284 -0.86 9.43 -8.09
CA ALA A 284 -0.31 8.34 -7.28
C ALA A 284 -0.15 7.03 -8.08
N LEU A 285 1.11 6.62 -8.25
CA LEU A 285 1.50 5.39 -8.93
C LEU A 285 1.22 4.18 -8.04
N THR A 286 0.91 3.05 -8.69
CA THR A 286 0.70 1.77 -8.01
C THR A 286 2.04 1.06 -7.83
N VAL A 287 2.40 0.76 -6.58
CA VAL A 287 3.64 0.05 -6.22
C VAL A 287 3.27 -1.33 -5.67
N PRO A 288 3.73 -2.45 -6.27
CA PRO A 288 3.49 -3.75 -5.69
C PRO A 288 4.40 -3.99 -4.49
N PHE A 289 3.88 -4.58 -3.43
CA PHE A 289 4.66 -5.05 -2.28
C PHE A 289 4.79 -6.57 -2.31
N GLY A 290 6.00 -7.07 -2.05
CA GLY A 290 6.35 -8.49 -2.11
C GLY A 290 7.02 -8.93 -3.41
N VAL A 291 7.38 -8.01 -4.30
CA VAL A 291 7.98 -8.33 -5.62
C VAL A 291 9.48 -8.04 -5.62
N ALA A 292 10.28 -8.94 -6.20
CA ALA A 292 11.71 -8.71 -6.40
C ALA A 292 11.94 -7.61 -7.43
N ALA A 293 12.86 -6.70 -7.13
CA ALA A 293 13.15 -5.56 -7.98
C ALA A 293 14.59 -5.05 -7.81
N GLU A 294 15.00 -4.18 -8.73
CA GLU A 294 16.22 -3.38 -8.67
C GLU A 294 15.86 -1.90 -8.54
N LEU A 295 16.42 -1.24 -7.53
CA LEU A 295 16.43 0.21 -7.38
C LEU A 295 17.74 0.75 -7.94
N ASP A 296 17.66 1.67 -8.90
CA ASP A 296 18.74 2.60 -9.24
C ASP A 296 18.36 3.99 -8.75
N ALA A 297 18.91 4.39 -7.59
CA ALA A 297 18.62 5.68 -6.99
C ALA A 297 19.20 6.84 -7.83
N GLY A 298 20.32 6.62 -8.52
CA GLY A 298 20.93 7.64 -9.37
C GLY A 298 20.11 7.93 -10.62
N ALA A 299 19.52 6.89 -11.21
CA ALA A 299 18.60 7.02 -12.34
C ALA A 299 17.14 7.29 -11.91
N GLY A 300 16.82 7.21 -10.62
CA GLY A 300 15.45 7.36 -10.11
C GLY A 300 14.50 6.27 -10.61
N THR A 301 14.95 5.02 -10.71
CA THR A 301 14.12 3.93 -11.25
C THR A 301 14.01 2.74 -10.31
N LEU A 302 12.81 2.19 -10.22
CA LEU A 302 12.53 0.87 -9.67
C LEU A 302 12.10 -0.04 -10.82
N THR A 303 12.82 -1.14 -11.04
CA THR A 303 12.47 -2.12 -12.08
C THR A 303 12.17 -3.47 -11.47
N LEU A 304 10.95 -3.95 -11.66
CA LEU A 304 10.48 -5.25 -11.18
C LEU A 304 11.09 -6.39 -12.02
N ASP A 305 11.63 -7.41 -11.34
CA ASP A 305 12.18 -8.61 -12.00
C ASP A 305 11.07 -9.37 -12.76
N GLU A 306 9.85 -9.37 -12.22
CA GLU A 306 8.64 -9.93 -12.83
C GLU A 306 7.47 -8.92 -12.76
N PRO A 307 6.43 -9.05 -13.62
CA PRO A 307 5.21 -8.26 -13.48
C PRO A 307 4.56 -8.44 -12.10
N ALA A 308 3.91 -7.38 -11.59
CA ALA A 308 3.28 -7.36 -10.27
C ALA A 308 2.26 -8.49 -10.06
N LEU A 309 1.52 -8.86 -11.12
CA LEU A 309 0.55 -9.94 -11.13
C LEU A 309 0.94 -11.00 -12.18
N GLY A 310 0.48 -12.23 -11.96
CA GLY A 310 0.70 -13.40 -12.81
C GLY A 310 0.00 -13.33 -14.16
#